data_AF-A0A7C6INI1-F1
#
_entry.id   AF-A0A7C6INI1-F1
#
_cell.length_a   1.000
_cell.length_b   1.000
_cell.length_c   1.000
_cell.angle_alpha   90.00
_cell.angle_beta   90.00
_cell.angle_gamma   90.00
#
_symmetry.space_group_name_H-M   'P 1'
#
loop_
_entity.id
_entity.type
_entity.pdbx_description
1 polymer ?
#
loop_
_entity_poly.entity_id
_entity_poly.type
_entity_poly.pdbx_seq_one_letter_code
_entity_poly.pdbx_strand_id
1 'polypeptide(L)'
;SVYSRYDAARADCPRLISLDEAFAGVDDSNIRDMFQLMEQLDFHYIINSQILWGDYDTVSGLSICELVRPKNADYVSVIRYHWDGKHRSLLLDKVLPTGGSMGETG
;
A
#
# COMPACT_ATOMS: atom_id res chain seq x y z
N SER A 1 19.27 7.00 -18.32
CA SER A 1 18.09 6.94 -19.21
C SER A 1 16.73 7.05 -18.50
N VAL A 2 16.67 7.30 -17.17
CA VAL A 2 15.39 7.47 -16.43
C VAL A 2 14.87 8.91 -16.51
N TYR A 3 15.76 9.89 -16.49
CA TYR A 3 15.44 11.33 -16.56
C TYR A 3 14.66 11.72 -17.82
N SER A 4 15.00 11.12 -18.96
CA SER A 4 14.42 11.46 -20.27
C SER A 4 12.95 11.07 -20.45
N ARG A 5 12.42 10.18 -19.61
CA ARG A 5 11.00 9.75 -19.70
C ARG A 5 10.06 10.62 -18.88
N TYR A 6 10.56 11.26 -17.81
CA TYR A 6 9.77 12.21 -17.02
C TYR A 6 9.66 13.58 -17.70
N ASP A 7 10.67 14.00 -18.48
CA ASP A 7 10.63 15.26 -19.24
C ASP A 7 9.68 15.24 -20.44
N ALA A 8 9.42 14.06 -21.01
CA ALA A 8 8.46 13.90 -22.11
C ALA A 8 7.01 13.74 -21.60
N ALA A 9 6.83 13.61 -20.29
CA ALA A 9 5.52 13.47 -19.68
C ALA A 9 4.92 14.85 -19.42
N ARG A 10 3.60 14.93 -19.58
CA ARG A 10 2.80 16.13 -19.31
C ARG A 10 3.04 16.60 -17.87
N ALA A 11 3.00 17.91 -17.61
CA ALA A 11 3.34 18.48 -16.30
C ALA A 11 2.45 17.95 -15.15
N ASP A 12 1.26 17.44 -15.48
CA ASP A 12 0.27 16.81 -14.59
C ASP A 12 0.38 15.27 -14.52
N CYS A 13 1.42 14.68 -15.09
CA CYS A 13 1.63 13.23 -15.08
C CYS A 13 2.08 12.76 -13.69
N PRO A 14 1.44 11.72 -13.11
CA PRO A 14 1.89 11.15 -11.84
C PRO A 14 3.29 10.56 -11.98
N ARG A 15 4.21 11.00 -11.11
CA ARG A 15 5.59 10.52 -11.09
C ARG A 15 5.66 9.25 -10.25
N LEU A 16 5.47 8.09 -10.88
CA LEU A 16 5.40 6.81 -10.17
C LEU A 16 6.79 6.19 -9.94
N ILE A 17 7.09 5.80 -8.70
CA ILE A 17 8.24 4.96 -8.34
C ILE A 17 7.76 3.63 -7.75
N SER A 18 8.45 2.53 -8.05
CA SER A 18 8.18 1.23 -7.45
C SER A 18 9.42 0.74 -6.71
N LEU A 19 9.28 0.39 -5.43
CA LEU A 19 10.36 -0.13 -4.60
C LEU A 19 10.02 -1.54 -4.14
N ASP A 20 10.90 -2.48 -4.45
CA ASP A 20 10.84 -3.85 -3.93
C ASP A 20 11.82 -3.98 -2.76
N GLU A 21 11.43 -4.75 -1.74
CA GLU A 21 12.16 -4.88 -0.47
C GLU A 21 12.57 -3.52 0.15
N ALA A 22 11.65 -2.54 0.12
CA ALA A 22 11.97 -1.20 0.57
C ALA A 22 12.32 -1.18 2.06
N PHE A 23 13.33 -0.37 2.38
CA PHE A 23 13.74 -0.04 3.74
C PHE A 23 14.21 -1.22 4.61
N ALA A 24 14.61 -2.33 3.99
CA ALA A 24 15.22 -3.43 4.70
C ALA A 24 16.51 -2.95 5.42
N GLY A 25 16.53 -3.06 6.75
CA GLY A 25 17.67 -2.63 7.58
C GLY A 25 17.82 -1.11 7.73
N VAL A 26 16.78 -0.33 7.42
CA VAL A 26 16.72 1.12 7.66
C VAL A 26 15.92 1.40 8.93
N ASP A 27 16.42 2.30 9.78
CA ASP A 27 15.74 2.71 11.01
C ASP A 27 14.50 3.55 10.73
N ASP A 28 13.52 3.49 11.64
CA ASP A 28 12.20 4.13 11.51
C ASP A 28 12.27 5.65 11.22
N SER A 29 13.21 6.37 11.84
CA SER A 29 13.43 7.80 11.58
C SER A 29 13.87 8.08 10.15
N ASN A 30 14.72 7.22 9.59
CA ASN A 30 15.23 7.40 8.24
C ASN A 30 14.16 7.04 7.20
N ILE A 31 13.29 6.08 7.51
CA ILE A 31 12.13 5.75 6.68
C ILE A 31 11.20 6.96 6.57
N ARG A 32 10.91 7.62 7.70
CA ARG A 32 10.12 8.85 7.72
C ARG A 32 10.72 9.94 6.83
N ASP A 33 12.03 10.17 6.91
CA ASP A 33 12.73 11.15 6.08
C ASP A 33 12.65 10.81 4.60
N MET A 34 12.74 9.53 4.24
CA MET A 34 12.58 9.08 2.86
C MET A 34 11.17 9.34 2.33
N PHE A 35 10.13 9.06 3.11
CA PHE A 35 8.75 9.41 2.74
C PHE A 35 8.55 10.91 2.59
N GLN A 36 9.12 11.70 3.50
CA GLN A 36 9.07 13.16 3.42
C GLN A 36 9.73 13.67 2.14
N LEU A 37 10.86 13.10 1.73
CA LEU A 37 11.51 13.45 0.47
C LEU A 37 10.65 13.06 -0.75
N MET A 38 9.99 11.90 -0.72
CA MET A 38 9.11 11.47 -1.82
C MET A 38 7.93 12.42 -2.00
N GLU A 39 7.31 12.86 -0.90
CA GLU A 39 6.20 13.84 -0.93
C GLU A 39 6.68 15.23 -1.40
N GLN A 40 7.84 15.69 -0.92
CA GLN A 40 8.43 16.97 -1.36
C GLN A 40 8.76 17.00 -2.85
N LEU A 41 9.09 15.83 -3.43
CA LEU A 41 9.41 15.67 -4.83
C LEU A 41 8.18 15.30 -5.69
N ASP A 42 6.98 15.24 -5.09
CA ASP A 42 5.71 14.89 -5.73
C ASP A 42 5.73 13.51 -6.42
N PHE A 43 6.41 12.54 -5.79
CA PHE A 43 6.43 11.16 -6.26
C PHE A 43 5.26 10.36 -5.70
N HIS A 44 4.55 9.69 -6.62
CA HIS A 44 3.64 8.62 -6.29
C HIS A 44 4.45 7.33 -6.13
N TYR A 45 4.12 6.47 -5.17
CA TYR A 45 4.93 5.28 -4.89
C TYR A 45 4.11 4.00 -4.72
N ILE A 46 4.69 2.89 -5.15
CA ILE A 46 4.25 1.53 -4.86
C ILE A 46 5.39 0.84 -4.15
N ILE A 47 5.13 0.33 -2.95
CA ILE A 47 6.17 -0.22 -2.09
C ILE A 47 5.79 -1.62 -1.63
N ASN A 48 6.75 -2.53 -1.69
CA ASN A 48 6.70 -3.83 -1.05
C ASN A 48 7.75 -3.88 0.07
N SER A 49 7.35 -4.26 1.28
CA SER A 49 8.26 -4.38 2.42
C SER A 49 7.67 -5.30 3.49
N GLN A 50 8.53 -5.92 4.30
CA GLN A 50 8.12 -6.82 5.39
C GLN A 50 7.82 -6.11 6.72
N ILE A 51 8.34 -4.90 6.92
CA ILE A 51 8.32 -4.20 8.24
C ILE A 51 7.58 -2.85 8.15
N LEU A 52 7.18 -2.44 6.95
CA LEU A 52 6.69 -1.09 6.70
C LEU A 52 5.16 -1.00 6.77
N TRP A 53 4.66 -0.21 7.72
CA TRP A 53 3.23 0.08 7.83
C TRP A 53 2.85 1.46 7.28
N GLY A 54 3.83 2.37 7.16
CA GLY A 54 3.62 3.69 6.55
C GLY A 54 2.73 4.62 7.37
N ASP A 55 2.57 4.37 8.67
CA ASP A 55 1.85 5.19 9.65
C ASP A 55 2.66 6.40 10.12
N TYR A 56 3.36 7.03 9.19
CA TYR A 56 4.16 8.24 9.42
C TYR A 56 3.31 9.48 9.17
N ASP A 57 3.55 10.51 9.99
CA ASP A 57 2.94 11.84 9.84
C ASP A 57 3.38 12.58 8.57
N THR A 58 4.47 12.11 7.94
CA THR A 58 4.97 12.62 6.67
C THR A 58 4.22 12.06 5.47
N VAL A 59 3.42 11.01 5.64
CA VAL A 59 2.66 10.38 4.55
C VAL A 59 1.23 10.91 4.55
N SER A 60 0.82 11.53 3.44
CA SER A 60 -0.50 12.17 3.30
C SER A 60 -1.66 11.17 3.24
N GLY A 61 -1.41 9.98 2.72
CA GLY A 61 -2.35 8.86 2.71
C GLY A 61 -1.74 7.62 2.08
N LEU A 62 -2.14 6.43 2.54
CA LEU A 62 -1.57 5.17 2.08
C LEU A 62 -2.59 4.04 2.07
N SER A 63 -2.65 3.29 0.97
CA SER A 63 -3.34 2.01 0.92
C SER A 63 -2.36 0.89 1.24
N ILE A 64 -2.63 0.13 2.29
CA ILE A 64 -1.74 -0.91 2.82
C ILE A 64 -2.41 -2.26 2.59
N CYS A 65 -1.66 -3.23 2.07
CA CYS A 65 -2.12 -4.62 1.91
C CYS A 65 -1.17 -5.56 2.65
N GLU A 66 -1.65 -6.13 3.74
CA GLU A 66 -0.93 -7.11 4.53
C GLU A 66 -1.27 -8.53 4.05
N LEU A 67 -0.25 -9.29 3.65
CA LEU A 67 -0.39 -10.68 3.23
C LEU A 67 -0.15 -11.59 4.42
N VAL A 68 -1.21 -12.19 4.95
CA VAL A 68 -1.15 -13.09 6.09
C VAL A 68 -1.34 -14.53 5.61
N ARG A 69 -0.37 -15.38 5.93
CA ARG A 69 -0.50 -16.84 5.76
C ARG A 69 -0.77 -17.51 7.11
N PRO A 70 -1.99 -18.01 7.37
CA PRO A 70 -2.26 -18.79 8.57
C PRO A 70 -1.36 -20.03 8.63
N LYS A 71 -0.92 -20.42 9.84
CA LYS A 71 -0.09 -21.62 10.03
C LYS A 71 -0.82 -22.85 9.46
N ASN A 72 -0.15 -23.60 8.59
CA ASN A 72 -0.65 -24.80 7.90
C ASN A 72 -1.79 -24.59 6.89
N ALA A 73 -2.02 -23.36 6.42
CA ALA A 73 -2.97 -23.09 5.34
C ALA A 73 -2.27 -23.03 3.97
N ASP A 74 -2.90 -23.58 2.94
CA ASP A 74 -2.45 -23.49 1.54
C ASP A 74 -2.97 -22.23 0.82
N TYR A 75 -3.49 -21.26 1.58
CA TYR A 75 -3.98 -19.99 1.07
C TYR A 75 -3.32 -18.80 1.79
N VAL A 76 -3.33 -17.65 1.12
CA VAL A 76 -2.89 -16.36 1.65
C VAL A 76 -4.10 -15.45 1.75
N SER A 77 -4.30 -14.83 2.91
CA SER A 77 -5.32 -13.82 3.12
C SER A 77 -4.71 -12.43 2.95
N VAL A 78 -5.48 -11.52 2.34
CA VAL A 78 -5.10 -10.12 2.23
C VAL A 78 -5.91 -9.31 3.23
N ILE A 79 -5.24 -8.62 4.14
CA ILE A 79 -5.87 -7.65 5.03
C ILE A 79 -5.55 -6.26 4.50
N ARG A 80 -6.58 -5.46 4.24
CA ARG A 80 -6.43 -4.12 3.67
C ARG A 80 -6.58 -3.08 4.76
N TYR A 81 -5.68 -2.10 4.79
CA TYR A 81 -5.79 -0.94 5.64
C TYR A 81 -5.69 0.34 4.81
N HIS A 82 -6.29 1.40 5.32
CA HIS A 82 -6.17 2.74 4.77
C HIS A 82 -5.64 3.68 5.85
N TRP A 83 -4.52 4.33 5.55
CA TRP A 83 -3.97 5.45 6.29
C TRP A 83 -4.44 6.75 5.66
N ASP A 84 -5.06 7.62 6.46
CA ASP A 84 -5.58 8.93 6.01
C ASP A 84 -4.64 10.11 6.34
N GLY A 85 -3.39 9.83 6.70
CA GLY A 85 -2.44 10.82 7.20
C GLY A 85 -2.44 10.98 8.73
N LYS A 86 -3.42 10.39 9.43
CA LYS A 86 -3.56 10.50 10.90
C LYS A 86 -3.93 9.20 11.60
N HIS A 87 -4.79 8.39 10.99
CA HIS A 87 -5.30 7.15 11.55
C HIS A 87 -5.28 6.04 10.51
N ARG A 88 -4.83 4.85 10.94
CA ARG A 88 -4.93 3.63 10.17
C ARG A 88 -6.28 2.96 10.45
N SER A 89 -7.07 2.76 9.40
CA SER A 89 -8.37 2.10 9.45
C SER A 89 -8.31 0.77 8.72
N LEU A 90 -8.91 -0.27 9.29
CA LEU A 90 -9.08 -1.56 8.62
C LEU A 90 -10.18 -1.42 7.57
N LEU A 91 -9.86 -1.74 6.32
CA LEU A 91 -10.85 -1.87 5.26
C LEU A 91 -11.44 -3.28 5.33
N LEU A 92 -12.64 -3.38 5.89
CA LEU A 92 -13.40 -4.62 5.82
C LEU A 92 -13.94 -4.74 4.39
N ASP A 93 -13.37 -5.65 3.62
CA ASP A 93 -13.99 -6.03 2.35
C ASP A 93 -15.41 -6.49 2.68
N LYS A 94 -16.42 -5.78 2.15
CA LYS A 94 -17.81 -6.26 2.20
C LYS A 94 -17.77 -7.63 1.53
N VAL A 95 -17.82 -8.68 2.32
CA VAL A 95 -18.10 -10.03 1.83
C VAL A 95 -19.39 -9.88 1.04
N LEU A 96 -19.29 -9.93 -0.29
CA LEU A 96 -20.47 -10.05 -1.12
C LEU A 96 -21.23 -11.25 -0.57
N PRO A 97 -22.51 -11.12 -0.19
CA PRO A 97 -23.26 -12.28 0.24
C PRO A 97 -23.15 -13.28 -0.89
N THR A 98 -22.50 -14.41 -0.62
CA THR A 98 -22.49 -15.55 -1.53
C THR A 98 -23.95 -15.97 -1.65
N GLY A 99 -24.60 -15.48 -2.70
CA GLY A 99 -25.94 -15.84 -3.10
C GLY A 99 -25.97 -17.30 -3.48
N GLY A 100 -26.03 -18.18 -2.47
CA GLY A 100 -26.48 -19.55 -2.61
C GLY A 100 -28.00 -19.53 -2.64
N SER A 101 -28.56 -19.41 -3.84
CA SER A 101 -29.90 -19.91 -4.12
C SER A 101 -29.91 -21.40 -3.79
N MET A 102 -30.62 -21.76 -2.72
CA MET A 102 -30.92 -23.12 -2.31
C MET A 102 -32.21 -22.97 -1.52
N GLY A 103 -33.38 -23.41 -1.95
CA GLY A 103 -33.85 -24.18 -3.09
C GLY A 103 -35.32 -24.41 -2.73
N GLU A 104 -36.21 -24.36 -3.71
CA GLU A 104 -37.60 -24.81 -3.51
C GLU A 104 -37.59 -26.20 -2.87
N THR A 105 -38.38 -26.41 -1.82
CA THR A 105 -39.09 -27.67 -1.53
C THR A 105 -39.90 -27.51 -0.24
N GLY A 106 -41.21 -27.77 -0.34
CA GLY A 106 -42.11 -28.01 0.78
C GLY A 106 -43.36 -27.13 0.78
#